data_AF-A0A0P9QB46-F1
#
_entry.id   AF-A0A0P9QB46-F1
#
_cell.length_a   1.000
_cell.length_b   1.000
_cell.length_c   1.000
_cell.angle_alpha   90.00
_cell.angle_beta   90.00
_cell.angle_gamma   90.00
#
_symmetry.space_group_name_H-M   'P 1'
#
loop_
_entity.id
_entity.type
_entity.pdbx_description
1 polymer ?
#
loop_
_entity_poly.entity_id
_entity_poly.type
_entity_poly.pdbx_seq_one_letter_code
_entity_poly.pdbx_strand_id
1 'polypeptide(L)'
;MRPNPNGGFPEGTSNAYWPVIREARDLGPSLNVMTGGPSYSRDGDINVRMRLGDFIDRGGKVYLDNSAAGGDRQKTIPLVITLPEGQSVPAEQIVSAS
;
A
#
# COMPACT_ATOMS: atom_id res chain seq x y z
N MET A 1 -6.39 -4.88 -17.09
CA MET A 1 -5.25 -4.01 -17.45
C MET A 1 -5.77 -2.91 -18.37
N ARG A 2 -5.06 -1.78 -18.50
CA ARG A 2 -5.39 -0.70 -19.46
C ARG A 2 -4.23 -0.47 -20.43
N PRO A 3 -4.46 0.04 -21.65
CA PRO A 3 -3.37 0.37 -22.56
C PRO A 3 -2.34 1.31 -21.91
N ASN A 4 -1.07 1.08 -22.17
CA ASN A 4 0.00 2.00 -21.74
C ASN A 4 -0.14 3.34 -22.50
N PRO A 5 -0.30 4.48 -21.80
CA PRO A 5 -0.48 5.79 -22.45
C PRO A 5 0.74 6.25 -23.26
N ASN A 6 1.92 5.68 -23.01
CA ASN A 6 3.13 6.00 -23.76
C ASN A 6 3.19 5.32 -25.14
N GLY A 7 2.33 4.34 -25.42
CA GLY A 7 2.22 3.66 -26.72
C GLY A 7 3.50 2.94 -27.17
N GLY A 8 3.50 2.45 -28.42
CA GLY A 8 4.72 1.94 -29.09
C GLY A 8 5.21 0.55 -28.68
N PHE A 9 4.51 -0.14 -27.78
CA PHE A 9 4.87 -1.50 -27.36
C PHE A 9 3.98 -2.55 -28.06
N PRO A 10 4.53 -3.71 -28.48
CA PRO A 10 3.74 -4.76 -29.09
C PRO A 10 2.64 -5.30 -28.17
N GLU A 11 1.45 -5.53 -28.71
CA GLU A 11 0.35 -6.16 -27.98
C GLU A 11 0.76 -7.55 -27.46
N GLY A 12 0.18 -7.95 -26.32
CA GLY A 12 0.54 -9.19 -25.63
C GLY A 12 1.82 -9.13 -24.80
N THR A 13 2.55 -8.01 -24.80
CA THR A 13 3.69 -7.78 -23.90
C THR A 13 3.29 -7.04 -22.63
N SER A 14 3.99 -7.27 -21.52
CA SER A 14 3.74 -6.56 -20.26
C SER A 14 3.83 -5.03 -20.41
N ASN A 15 4.77 -4.54 -21.21
CA ASN A 15 5.00 -3.12 -21.45
C ASN A 15 3.86 -2.43 -22.20
N ALA A 16 3.03 -3.18 -22.93
CA ALA A 16 1.87 -2.63 -23.62
C ALA A 16 0.73 -2.21 -22.68
N TYR A 17 0.80 -2.57 -21.39
CA TYR A 17 -0.28 -2.35 -20.45
C TYR A 17 0.15 -1.78 -19.11
N TRP A 18 -0.72 -0.97 -18.52
CA TRP A 18 -0.61 -0.48 -17.16
C TRP A 18 -1.69 -1.10 -16.24
N PRO A 19 -1.47 -1.09 -14.92
CA PRO A 19 -2.51 -1.44 -13.96
C PRO A 19 -3.74 -0.53 -14.10
N VAL A 20 -4.92 -1.11 -13.86
CA VAL A 20 -6.17 -0.36 -13.72
C VAL A 20 -6.25 0.14 -12.28
N ILE A 21 -6.57 1.42 -12.11
CA ILE A 21 -6.76 2.03 -10.80
C ILE A 21 -8.24 1.90 -10.42
N ARG A 22 -8.51 1.51 -9.17
CA ARG A 22 -9.85 1.31 -8.61
C ARG A 22 -9.90 1.87 -7.19
N GLU A 23 -11.11 2.09 -6.69
CA GLU A 23 -11.35 2.56 -5.33
C GLU A 23 -11.05 1.44 -4.32
N ALA A 24 -10.32 1.76 -3.25
CA ALA A 24 -9.99 0.77 -2.21
C ALA A 24 -11.23 0.21 -1.50
N ARG A 25 -12.34 0.96 -1.47
CA ARG A 25 -13.62 0.52 -0.89
C ARG A 25 -14.19 -0.75 -1.54
N ASP A 26 -13.80 -1.02 -2.79
CA ASP A 26 -14.24 -2.21 -3.53
C ASP A 26 -13.56 -3.50 -3.02
N LEU A 27 -12.53 -3.38 -2.17
CA LEU A 27 -11.74 -4.50 -1.66
C LEU A 27 -12.22 -5.06 -0.32
N GLY A 28 -13.17 -4.38 0.34
CA GLY A 28 -13.52 -4.64 1.75
C GLY A 28 -12.56 -3.97 2.74
N PRO A 29 -12.50 -4.44 4.01
CA PRO A 29 -11.66 -3.81 5.03
C PRO A 29 -10.18 -3.81 4.64
N SER A 30 -9.55 -2.65 4.76
CA SER A 30 -8.16 -2.44 4.38
C SER A 30 -7.52 -1.32 5.18
N LEU A 31 -6.19 -1.30 5.20
CA LEU A 31 -5.37 -0.27 5.81
C LEU A 31 -4.45 0.36 4.78
N ASN A 32 -4.33 1.69 4.81
CA ASN A 32 -3.24 2.41 4.16
C ASN A 32 -2.00 2.37 5.05
N VAL A 33 -0.87 1.95 4.49
CA VAL A 33 0.40 1.81 5.22
C VAL A 33 1.56 2.34 4.38
N MET A 34 2.71 2.55 5.01
CA MET A 34 3.96 2.92 4.36
C MET A 34 5.01 1.82 4.56
N THR A 35 5.88 1.59 3.58
CA THR A 35 7.06 0.71 3.71
C THR A 35 8.34 1.37 3.17
N GLY A 36 9.49 0.89 3.64
CA GLY A 36 10.84 1.36 3.26
C GLY A 36 11.39 2.48 4.14
N GLY A 37 10.67 3.60 4.24
CA GLY A 37 11.09 4.82 4.94
C GLY A 37 10.17 5.21 6.11
N PRO A 38 10.41 6.37 6.74
CA PRO A 38 9.57 6.84 7.85
C PRO A 38 8.13 7.05 7.38
N SER A 39 7.18 6.72 8.26
CA SER A 39 5.78 7.07 8.07
C SER A 39 5.59 8.59 8.21
N TYR A 40 4.64 9.13 7.47
CA TYR A 40 4.17 10.49 7.73
C TYR A 40 3.31 10.48 9.00
N SER A 41 3.67 11.31 9.98
CA SER A 41 2.90 11.54 11.19
C SER A 41 2.83 13.03 11.50
N ARG A 42 1.70 13.48 12.02
CA ARG A 42 1.52 14.81 12.59
C ARG A 42 1.74 14.78 14.09
N ASP A 43 1.94 15.95 14.69
CA ASP A 43 2.05 16.06 16.15
C ASP A 43 0.77 15.51 16.82
N GLY A 44 0.96 14.57 17.74
CA GLY A 44 -0.13 13.84 18.42
C GLY A 44 -0.53 12.52 17.77
N ASP A 45 -0.05 12.19 16.57
CA ASP A 45 -0.31 10.90 15.94
C ASP A 45 0.51 9.77 16.60
N ILE A 46 -0.08 8.58 16.66
CA ILE A 46 0.61 7.36 17.07
C ILE A 46 1.15 6.67 15.82
N ASN A 47 2.46 6.55 15.73
CA ASN A 47 3.10 5.69 14.73
C ASN A 47 3.09 4.24 15.18
N VAL A 48 2.68 3.34 14.30
CA VAL A 48 2.68 1.90 14.56
C VAL A 48 3.49 1.16 13.51
N ARG A 49 4.18 0.12 13.95
CA ARG A 49 4.85 -0.88 13.10
C ARG A 49 4.02 -2.15 13.11
N MET A 50 3.78 -2.69 11.92
CA MET A 50 3.11 -3.97 11.73
C MET A 50 3.96 -4.85 10.80
N ARG A 51 3.84 -6.17 10.93
CA ARG A 51 4.54 -7.12 10.07
C ARG A 51 3.67 -7.44 8.85
N LEU A 52 4.19 -7.18 7.64
CA LEU A 52 3.47 -7.47 6.39
C LEU A 52 3.05 -8.95 6.29
N GLY A 53 3.91 -9.87 6.73
CA GLY A 53 3.61 -11.30 6.72
C GLY A 53 2.33 -11.65 7.49
N ASP A 54 2.01 -10.92 8.57
CA ASP A 54 0.84 -11.23 9.40
C ASP A 54 -0.47 -10.94 8.65
N PHE A 55 -0.47 -9.98 7.73
CA PHE A 55 -1.60 -9.75 6.81
C PHE A 55 -1.70 -10.88 5.77
N ILE A 56 -0.57 -11.24 5.16
CA ILE A 56 -0.51 -12.27 4.11
C ILE A 56 -0.98 -13.62 4.66
N ASP A 57 -0.53 -14.00 5.85
CA ASP A 57 -0.89 -15.25 6.53
C ASP A 57 -2.40 -15.33 6.83
N ARG A 58 -3.10 -14.19 6.88
CA ARG A 58 -4.55 -14.07 7.08
C ARG A 58 -5.33 -13.89 5.77
N GLY A 59 -4.69 -14.04 4.61
CA GLY A 59 -5.32 -13.88 3.30
C GLY A 59 -5.38 -12.42 2.80
N GLY A 60 -4.64 -11.53 3.44
CA GLY A 60 -4.47 -10.15 3.00
C GLY A 60 -3.76 -10.03 1.66
N LYS A 61 -4.12 -9.01 0.90
CA LYS A 61 -3.55 -8.69 -0.42
C LYS A 61 -2.99 -7.28 -0.39
N VAL A 62 -1.89 -7.08 -1.10
CA VAL A 62 -1.17 -5.81 -1.15
C VAL A 62 -1.40 -5.14 -2.49
N TYR A 63 -1.74 -3.86 -2.45
CA TYR A 63 -1.93 -3.02 -3.62
C TYR A 63 -1.11 -1.74 -3.45
N LEU A 64 -0.66 -1.17 -4.56
CA LEU A 64 -0.02 0.15 -4.54
C LEU A 64 -1.08 1.22 -4.30
N ASP A 65 -0.86 2.07 -3.31
CA ASP A 65 -1.71 3.23 -3.09
C ASP A 65 -1.32 4.35 -4.06
N ASN A 66 -2.18 4.60 -5.05
CA ASN A 66 -1.96 5.65 -6.05
C ASN A 66 -2.52 7.02 -5.63
N SER A 67 -3.22 7.10 -4.49
CA SER A 67 -3.83 8.34 -3.96
C SER A 67 -2.83 9.20 -3.19
N ALA A 68 -1.78 8.59 -2.65
CA ALA A 68 -0.72 9.29 -1.93
C ALA A 68 0.01 10.27 -2.87
N ALA A 69 -0.30 11.56 -2.70
CA ALA A 69 0.33 12.67 -3.39
C ALA A 69 1.72 12.95 -2.81
N GLY A 70 2.76 12.86 -3.64
CA GLY A 70 3.99 13.64 -3.42
C GLY A 70 4.99 13.17 -2.37
N GLY A 71 5.00 11.89 -1.96
CA GLY A 71 6.15 11.32 -1.24
C GLY A 71 7.27 10.89 -2.20
N ASP A 72 8.52 10.92 -1.73
CA ASP A 72 9.66 10.28 -2.42
C ASP A 72 9.41 8.76 -2.50
N ARG A 73 8.72 8.33 -3.57
CA ARG A 73 8.38 6.92 -3.85
C ARG A 73 9.63 6.06 -4.05
N GLN A 74 10.84 6.62 -4.07
CA GLN A 74 12.08 5.83 -4.02
C GLN A 74 12.39 5.32 -2.62
N LYS A 75 12.01 6.04 -1.56
CA LYS A 75 12.34 5.68 -0.17
C LYS A 75 11.14 5.19 0.63
N THR A 76 9.97 5.75 0.38
CA THR A 76 8.75 5.36 1.08
C THR A 76 7.64 5.02 0.10
N ILE A 77 7.17 3.77 0.13
CA ILE A 77 6.16 3.27 -0.80
C ILE A 77 4.81 3.18 -0.06
N PRO A 78 3.80 3.95 -0.50
CA PRO A 78 2.46 3.88 0.06
C PRO A 78 1.72 2.65 -0.49
N LEU A 79 1.09 1.89 0.41
CA LEU A 79 0.40 0.65 0.10
C LEU A 79 -1.01 0.65 0.70
N VAL A 80 -1.92 -0.05 0.03
CA VAL A 80 -3.18 -0.51 0.61
C VAL A 80 -3.06 -2.00 0.86
N ILE A 81 -3.34 -2.45 2.08
CA ILE A 81 -3.34 -3.87 2.45
C ILE A 81 -4.72 -4.27 2.93
N THR A 82 -5.30 -5.31 2.32
CA THR A 82 -6.59 -5.85 2.78
C THR A 82 -6.40 -6.73 4.01
N LEU A 83 -7.39 -6.74 4.88
CA LEU A 83 -7.47 -7.65 6.02
C LEU A 83 -8.91 -8.17 6.08
N PRO A 84 -9.15 -9.49 5.97
CA PRO A 84 -10.51 -10.01 5.99
C PRO A 84 -11.28 -9.58 7.24
N GLU A 85 -12.59 -9.42 7.09
CA GLU A 85 -13.45 -8.98 8.20
C GLU A 85 -13.32 -9.90 9.42
N GLY A 86 -13.27 -9.30 10.60
CA GLY A 86 -13.06 -10.01 11.87
C GLY A 86 -11.61 -10.40 12.17
N GLN A 87 -10.66 -10.14 11.26
CA GLN A 87 -9.24 -10.38 11.51
C GLN A 87 -8.54 -9.15 12.11
N SER A 88 -7.46 -9.41 12.85
CA SER A 88 -6.56 -8.38 13.37
C SER A 88 -5.10 -8.85 13.26
N VAL A 89 -4.18 -7.89 13.22
CA VAL A 89 -2.74 -8.14 13.27
C VAL A 89 -2.11 -7.42 14.46
N PRO A 90 -1.03 -7.93 15.04
CA PRO A 90 -0.25 -7.19 16.03
C PRO A 90 0.29 -5.87 15.46
N ALA A 91 0.22 -4.82 16.28
CA ALA A 91 0.79 -3.52 15.98
C ALA A 91 1.64 -3.07 17.18
N GLU A 92 2.86 -2.64 16.91
CA GLU A 92 3.78 -2.13 17.92
C GLU A 92 3.86 -0.62 17.78
N GLN A 93 3.62 0.11 18.87
CA GLN A 93 3.83 1.55 18.88
C GLN A 93 5.32 1.87 18.70
N ILE A 94 5.62 2.72 17.73
CA ILE A 94 6.96 3.28 17.56
C ILE A 94 7.06 4.46 18.52
N VAL A 95 7.85 4.30 19.58
CA VAL A 95 8.17 5.37 20.52
C VAL A 95 9.50 5.96 20.11
N SER A 96 9.53 7.26 19.78
CA SER A 96 10.80 7.97 19.57
C SER A 96 11.62 7.90 20.87
N ALA A 97 12.90 7.54 20.79
CA ALA A 97 13.80 7.68 21.92
C ALA A 97 13.91 9.18 22.26
N SER A 98 13.63 9.52 23.51
CA SER A 98 13.76 10.86 24.08
C SER A 98 15.20 11.37 24.02
#